data_AF-A0A966LX61-F1
#
_entry.id   AF-A0A966LX61-F1
#
_cell.length_a   1.000
_cell.length_b   1.000
_cell.length_c   1.000
_cell.angle_alpha   90.00
_cell.angle_beta   90.00
_cell.angle_gamma   90.00
#
_symmetry.space_group_name_H-M   'P 1'
#
loop_
_entity.id
_entity.type
_entity.pdbx_description
1 polymer ?
#
loop_
_entity_poly.entity_id
_entity_poly.type
_entity_poly.pdbx_seq_one_letter_code
_entity_poly.pdbx_strand_id
1 'polypeptide(L)'
;MIVRDRIGGVVSKRIDKNSGANYGRPGFTIIEVVMVLAIAGLIFLMVFVALPSLQRSQRDATLKCQVSLILDAFDRCKTLNRGRCYTSSGVKALYYNKLVDSYITDQDSIADPSTREVTVYIGWSGDLIPGLTVGQIIFDSGGYCDGDGIKDYPPTNPKTNTTTAIAIRLENGSVYCASNDQR
;
A
#
# COMPACT_ATOMS: atom_id res chain seq x y z
N MET A 1 99.23 11.34 51.93
CA MET A 1 98.14 10.88 52.82
C MET A 1 97.37 9.81 52.07
N ILE A 2 97.69 8.55 52.36
CA ILE A 2 96.88 7.37 52.03
C ILE A 2 95.69 7.39 52.99
N VAL A 3 94.46 7.12 52.53
CA VAL A 3 93.56 6.12 53.12
C VAL A 3 92.52 5.71 52.05
N ARG A 4 92.52 4.40 51.77
CA ARG A 4 91.48 3.65 51.07
C ARG A 4 90.20 3.65 51.91
N ASP A 5 89.02 3.50 51.30
CA ASP A 5 88.20 2.39 51.76
C ASP A 5 87.32 1.75 50.67
N ARG A 6 87.30 0.42 50.70
CA ARG A 6 86.48 -0.50 49.91
C ARG A 6 85.36 -1.00 50.79
N ILE A 7 84.10 -0.66 50.51
CA ILE A 7 82.93 -1.45 50.96
C ILE A 7 81.85 -1.14 49.91
N GLY A 8 81.37 -2.05 49.06
CA GLY A 8 80.79 -3.34 49.39
C GLY A 8 79.27 -3.18 49.39
N GLY A 9 78.60 -3.54 48.29
CA GLY A 9 77.13 -3.55 48.23
C GLY A 9 76.58 -3.49 46.81
N VAL A 10 76.36 -4.65 46.18
CA VAL A 10 75.47 -4.74 45.03
C VAL A 10 74.04 -4.54 45.54
N VAL A 11 73.47 -3.35 45.32
CA VAL A 11 72.05 -3.10 45.59
C VAL A 11 71.23 -3.86 44.55
N SER A 12 70.76 -5.06 44.92
CA SER A 12 69.76 -5.79 44.15
C SER A 12 68.41 -5.08 44.32
N LYS A 13 68.12 -4.17 43.39
CA LYS A 13 66.79 -3.56 43.28
C LYS A 13 65.86 -4.66 42.75
N ARG A 14 65.08 -5.29 43.64
CA ARG A 14 63.90 -6.05 43.20
C ARG A 14 62.98 -5.06 42.51
N ILE A 15 62.89 -5.12 41.19
CA ILE A 15 61.76 -4.54 40.47
C ILE A 15 60.61 -5.51 40.70
N ASP A 16 59.75 -5.15 41.63
CA ASP A 16 58.40 -5.63 41.81
C ASP A 16 57.71 -5.65 40.44
N LYS A 17 57.42 -6.86 39.94
CA LYS A 17 56.56 -7.01 38.77
C LYS A 17 55.21 -6.45 39.15
N ASN A 18 54.86 -5.31 38.57
CA ASN A 18 53.55 -4.72 38.65
C ASN A 18 52.53 -5.83 38.35
N SER A 19 51.74 -6.21 39.36
CA SER A 19 50.67 -7.18 39.23
C SER A 19 49.54 -6.51 38.45
N GLY A 20 49.75 -6.35 37.15
CA GLY A 20 48.69 -6.02 36.22
C GLY A 20 47.77 -7.23 36.16
N ALA A 21 46.75 -7.23 37.02
CA ALA A 21 45.62 -8.14 36.90
C ALA A 21 45.06 -7.98 35.50
N ASN A 22 45.37 -8.94 34.62
CA ASN A 22 44.65 -9.11 33.38
C ASN A 22 43.27 -9.64 33.78
N TYR A 23 42.35 -8.73 34.07
CA TYR A 23 40.94 -9.04 33.89
C TYR A 23 40.80 -9.38 32.42
N GLY A 24 40.77 -10.69 32.12
CA GLY A 24 40.55 -11.20 30.77
C GLY A 24 39.38 -10.40 30.22
N ARG A 25 39.65 -9.63 29.17
CA ARG A 25 38.65 -8.74 28.57
C ARG A 25 37.42 -9.62 28.33
N PRO A 26 36.24 -9.26 28.86
CA PRO A 26 35.04 -10.06 28.66
C PRO A 26 34.87 -10.23 27.15
N GLY A 27 35.17 -11.43 26.67
CA GLY A 27 35.14 -11.75 25.26
C GLY A 27 33.70 -11.98 24.87
N PHE A 28 33.25 -11.30 23.82
CA PHE A 28 31.93 -11.48 23.20
C PHE A 28 31.81 -12.94 22.76
N THR A 29 31.12 -13.74 23.57
CA THR A 29 31.19 -15.20 23.46
C THR A 29 30.47 -15.63 22.19
N ILE A 30 31.01 -16.62 21.45
CA ILE A 30 30.32 -17.14 20.25
C ILE A 30 28.90 -17.56 20.60
N ILE A 31 28.71 -18.24 21.75
CA ILE A 31 27.40 -18.64 22.28
C ILE A 31 26.43 -17.46 22.48
N GLU A 32 26.94 -16.31 22.89
CA GLU A 32 26.17 -15.08 23.07
C GLU A 32 25.66 -14.56 21.72
N VAL A 33 26.53 -14.59 20.70
CA VAL A 33 26.16 -14.17 19.34
C VAL A 33 25.13 -15.13 18.74
N VAL A 34 25.30 -16.46 18.89
CA VAL A 34 24.35 -17.42 18.30
C VAL A 34 22.97 -17.33 18.96
N MET A 35 22.90 -17.06 20.26
CA MET A 35 21.61 -16.89 20.94
C MET A 35 20.85 -15.66 20.43
N VAL A 36 21.56 -14.54 20.21
CA VAL A 36 20.97 -13.32 19.65
C VAL A 36 20.54 -13.54 18.21
N LEU A 37 21.36 -14.22 17.40
CA LEU A 37 21.02 -14.54 16.01
C LEU A 37 19.79 -15.46 15.91
N ALA A 38 19.63 -16.41 16.84
CA ALA A 38 18.47 -17.29 16.86
C ALA A 38 17.17 -16.53 17.11
N ILE A 39 17.15 -15.65 18.11
CA ILE A 39 15.97 -14.84 18.44
C ILE A 39 15.70 -13.79 17.36
N ALA A 40 16.75 -13.12 16.86
CA ALA A 40 16.64 -12.15 15.78
C ALA A 40 16.08 -12.79 14.50
N GLY A 41 16.55 -13.99 14.13
CA GLY A 41 16.04 -14.75 12.99
C GLY A 41 14.56 -15.10 13.12
N LEU A 42 14.11 -15.46 14.34
CA LEU A 42 12.71 -15.81 14.60
C LEU A 42 11.78 -14.58 14.52
N ILE A 43 12.23 -13.42 15.00
CA ILE A 43 11.47 -12.16 14.89
C ILE A 43 11.44 -11.68 13.43
N PHE A 44 12.57 -11.73 12.73
CA PHE A 44 12.63 -11.35 11.32
C PHE A 44 11.72 -12.20 10.45
N LEU A 45 11.52 -13.48 10.77
CA LEU A 45 10.55 -14.32 10.07
C LEU A 45 9.13 -13.72 10.15
N MET A 46 8.63 -13.42 11.34
CA MET A 46 7.27 -12.87 11.48
C MET A 46 7.13 -11.49 10.86
N VAL A 47 8.13 -10.62 11.02
CA VAL A 47 8.09 -9.25 10.48
C VAL A 47 8.13 -9.24 8.95
N PHE A 48 8.99 -10.04 8.33
CA PHE A 48 9.08 -10.09 6.87
C PHE A 48 7.88 -10.76 6.20
N VAL A 49 7.14 -11.61 6.91
CA VAL A 49 5.88 -12.15 6.40
C VAL A 49 4.72 -11.16 6.58
N ALA A 50 4.66 -10.45 7.72
CA ALA A 50 3.53 -9.58 8.05
C ALA A 50 3.57 -8.20 7.33
N LEU A 51 4.73 -7.54 7.27
CA LEU A 51 4.86 -6.22 6.64
C LEU A 51 4.38 -6.15 5.17
N PRO A 52 4.75 -7.09 4.27
CA PRO A 52 4.26 -7.02 2.89
C PRO A 52 2.75 -7.27 2.79
N SER A 53 2.16 -8.05 3.70
CA SER A 53 0.72 -8.29 3.70
C SER A 53 -0.06 -7.02 4.06
N LEU A 54 0.42 -6.23 5.02
CA LEU A 54 -0.24 -4.98 5.41
C LEU A 54 -0.23 -3.94 4.28
N GLN A 55 0.85 -3.90 3.49
CA GLN A 55 0.95 -3.00 2.35
C GLN A 55 -0.14 -3.28 1.30
N ARG A 56 -0.46 -4.56 1.05
CA ARG A 56 -1.56 -4.95 0.14
C ARG A 56 -2.92 -4.51 0.68
N SER A 57 -3.18 -4.75 1.97
CA SER A 57 -4.45 -4.36 2.59
C SER A 57 -4.69 -2.85 2.61
N GLN A 58 -3.62 -2.05 2.76
CA GLN A 58 -3.73 -0.58 2.65
C GLN A 58 -4.05 -0.14 1.22
N ARG A 59 -3.42 -0.76 0.22
CA ARG A 59 -3.74 -0.47 -1.19
C ARG A 59 -5.18 -0.83 -1.54
N ASP A 60 -5.66 -1.99 -1.12
CA ASP A 60 -7.06 -2.38 -1.32
C ASP A 60 -8.04 -1.40 -0.67
N ALA A 61 -7.71 -0.86 0.51
CA ALA A 61 -8.52 0.17 1.17
C ALA A 61 -8.53 1.49 0.39
N THR A 62 -7.37 1.93 -0.10
CA THR A 62 -7.26 3.10 -0.98
C THR A 62 -8.09 2.92 -2.25
N LEU A 63 -7.98 1.76 -2.91
CA LEU A 63 -8.73 1.42 -4.12
C LEU A 63 -10.26 1.49 -3.90
N LYS A 64 -10.77 0.99 -2.76
CA LYS A 64 -12.20 1.13 -2.42
C LYS A 64 -12.60 2.58 -2.15
N CYS A 65 -11.72 3.37 -1.54
CA CYS A 65 -11.94 4.80 -1.33
C CYS A 65 -12.04 5.54 -2.67
N GLN A 66 -11.18 5.23 -3.65
CA GLN A 66 -11.22 5.80 -5.00
C GLN A 66 -12.57 5.59 -5.68
N VAL A 67 -13.08 4.37 -5.63
CA VAL A 67 -14.41 4.05 -6.16
C VAL A 67 -15.49 4.88 -5.48
N SER A 68 -15.40 5.05 -4.15
CA SER A 68 -16.35 5.87 -3.39
C SER A 68 -16.28 7.34 -3.78
N LEU A 69 -15.09 7.89 -4.05
CA LEU A 69 -14.89 9.26 -4.53
C LEU A 69 -15.49 9.47 -5.92
N ILE A 70 -15.31 8.52 -6.84
CA ILE A 70 -15.88 8.61 -8.20
C ILE A 70 -17.41 8.52 -8.15
N LEU A 71 -17.97 7.65 -7.29
CA LEU A 71 -19.41 7.57 -7.06
C LEU A 71 -19.98 8.87 -6.48
N ASP A 72 -19.32 9.47 -5.49
CA ASP A 72 -19.74 10.77 -4.93
C ASP A 72 -19.68 11.88 -5.99
N ALA A 73 -18.60 11.92 -6.78
CA ALA A 73 -18.48 12.86 -7.90
C ALA A 73 -19.63 12.70 -8.90
N PHE A 74 -20.05 11.47 -9.18
CA PHE A 74 -21.22 11.19 -10.02
C PHE A 74 -22.52 11.71 -9.41
N ASP A 75 -22.77 11.48 -8.13
CA ASP A 75 -23.98 11.94 -7.46
C ASP A 75 -24.02 13.47 -7.30
N ARG A 76 -22.87 14.12 -7.07
CA ARG A 76 -22.73 15.58 -7.11
C ARG A 76 -23.05 16.13 -8.48
N CYS A 77 -22.52 15.51 -9.53
CA CYS A 77 -22.81 15.86 -10.90
C CYS A 77 -24.30 15.74 -11.24
N LYS A 78 -24.99 14.67 -10.79
CA LYS A 78 -26.45 14.55 -10.92
C LYS A 78 -27.19 15.66 -10.19
N THR A 79 -26.81 15.92 -8.94
CA THR A 79 -27.46 16.94 -8.10
C THR A 79 -27.35 18.32 -8.72
N LEU A 80 -26.18 18.67 -9.26
CA LEU A 80 -25.90 19.98 -9.85
C LEU A 80 -26.50 20.15 -11.25
N ASN A 81 -26.73 19.05 -11.99
CA ASN A 81 -27.25 19.08 -13.36
C ASN A 81 -28.68 18.53 -13.51
N ARG A 82 -29.53 18.67 -12.48
CA ARG A 82 -30.95 18.24 -12.52
C ARG A 82 -31.13 16.76 -12.95
N GLY A 83 -30.29 15.89 -12.40
CA GLY A 83 -30.26 14.46 -12.69
C GLY A 83 -29.53 14.06 -13.98
N ARG A 84 -28.93 15.01 -14.71
CA ARG A 84 -28.24 14.75 -15.97
C ARG A 84 -26.73 14.88 -15.83
N CYS A 85 -26.09 13.80 -15.39
CA CYS A 85 -24.62 13.74 -15.39
C CYS A 85 -24.03 13.25 -16.73
N TYR A 86 -24.89 12.92 -17.71
CA TYR A 86 -24.50 12.49 -19.04
C TYR A 86 -25.21 13.32 -20.12
N THR A 87 -24.44 13.79 -21.10
CA THR A 87 -24.98 14.36 -22.35
C THR A 87 -24.94 13.26 -23.40
N SER A 88 -26.06 13.03 -24.08
CA SER A 88 -26.44 11.91 -24.99
C SER A 88 -25.49 11.48 -26.12
N SER A 89 -24.23 11.89 -26.10
CA SER A 89 -23.22 11.57 -27.12
C SER A 89 -22.51 10.26 -26.79
N GLY A 90 -23.20 9.13 -26.93
CA GLY A 90 -22.83 7.69 -26.93
C GLY A 90 -21.38 7.17 -26.74
N VAL A 91 -20.45 7.95 -26.21
CA VAL A 91 -19.03 7.64 -26.05
C VAL A 91 -18.76 7.65 -24.55
N LYS A 92 -18.95 6.48 -23.94
CA LYS A 92 -18.77 6.28 -22.50
C LYS A 92 -17.40 6.76 -22.00
N ALA A 93 -16.37 6.68 -22.86
CA ALA A 93 -15.00 7.03 -22.53
C ALA A 93 -14.75 8.50 -22.20
N LEU A 94 -15.47 9.40 -22.86
CA LEU A 94 -15.34 10.84 -22.64
C LEU A 94 -16.02 11.29 -21.35
N TYR A 95 -16.91 10.47 -20.77
CA TYR A 95 -17.64 10.82 -19.55
C TYR A 95 -16.78 10.71 -18.30
N TYR A 96 -15.94 9.67 -18.20
CA TYR A 96 -15.08 9.50 -17.05
C TYR A 96 -14.15 10.70 -16.87
N ASN A 97 -13.42 11.07 -17.92
CA ASN A 97 -12.50 12.22 -17.87
C ASN A 97 -13.24 13.52 -17.53
N LYS A 98 -14.40 13.79 -18.16
CA LYS A 98 -15.19 14.98 -17.86
C LYS A 98 -15.69 15.01 -16.41
N LEU A 99 -16.10 13.86 -15.88
CA LEU A 99 -16.55 13.74 -14.50
C LEU A 99 -15.42 14.01 -13.52
N VAL A 100 -14.26 13.40 -13.75
CA VAL A 100 -13.04 13.62 -12.96
C VAL A 100 -12.64 15.09 -13.00
N ASP A 101 -12.49 15.68 -14.19
CA ASP A 101 -12.05 17.08 -14.37
C ASP A 101 -13.00 18.10 -13.73
N SER A 102 -14.31 17.81 -13.71
CA SER A 102 -15.32 18.77 -13.26
C SER A 102 -15.71 18.61 -11.78
N TYR A 103 -15.59 17.39 -11.22
CA TYR A 103 -16.15 17.06 -9.91
C TYR A 103 -15.14 16.50 -8.91
N ILE A 104 -13.95 16.10 -9.34
CA ILE A 104 -12.87 15.61 -8.47
C ILE A 104 -11.76 16.67 -8.43
N THR A 105 -11.59 17.30 -7.27
CA THR A 105 -10.62 18.39 -7.08
C THR A 105 -9.17 17.88 -6.97
N ASP A 106 -8.99 16.70 -6.37
CA ASP A 106 -7.68 16.07 -6.23
C ASP A 106 -7.62 14.83 -7.12
N GLN A 107 -7.04 14.96 -8.31
CA GLN A 107 -6.93 13.84 -9.25
C GLN A 107 -5.89 12.81 -8.83
N ASP A 108 -4.94 13.16 -7.95
CA ASP A 108 -3.99 12.20 -7.40
C ASP A 108 -4.72 11.22 -6.44
N SER A 109 -5.84 11.64 -5.86
CA SER A 109 -6.64 10.80 -4.97
C SER A 109 -7.23 9.55 -5.65
N ILE A 110 -7.36 9.58 -6.99
CA ILE A 110 -7.90 8.48 -7.82
C ILE A 110 -6.81 7.74 -8.62
N ALA A 111 -5.54 8.16 -8.53
CA ALA A 111 -4.42 7.49 -9.19
C ALA A 111 -4.12 6.11 -8.54
N ASP A 112 -3.73 5.12 -9.34
CA ASP A 112 -3.35 3.81 -8.81
C ASP A 112 -2.17 3.97 -7.81
N PRO A 113 -2.26 3.42 -6.59
CA PRO A 113 -1.24 3.62 -5.56
C PRO A 113 0.12 2.96 -5.88
N SER A 114 0.18 2.05 -6.86
CA SER A 114 1.36 1.33 -7.29
C SER A 114 2.03 1.94 -8.53
N THR A 115 1.26 2.39 -9.53
CA THR A 115 1.78 2.94 -10.79
C THR A 115 1.66 4.45 -10.90
N ARG A 116 0.84 5.08 -10.04
CA ARG A 116 0.41 6.49 -10.13
C ARG A 116 -0.32 6.85 -11.42
N GLU A 117 -0.80 5.86 -12.17
CA GLU A 117 -1.59 6.06 -13.39
C GLU A 117 -3.01 5.55 -13.19
N VAL A 118 -3.99 6.20 -13.82
CA VAL A 118 -5.38 5.74 -13.83
C VAL A 118 -5.63 4.97 -15.11
N THR A 119 -5.77 3.64 -15.03
CA THR A 119 -6.21 2.83 -16.18
C THR A 119 -7.70 2.52 -16.06
N VAL A 120 -8.54 3.32 -16.72
CA VAL A 120 -9.97 3.06 -16.79
C VAL A 120 -10.31 2.30 -18.05
N TYR A 121 -10.89 1.12 -17.86
CA TYR A 121 -11.56 0.40 -18.92
C TYR A 121 -13.03 0.78 -18.93
N ILE A 122 -13.53 1.21 -20.08
CA ILE A 122 -14.90 1.69 -20.20
C ILE A 122 -15.64 0.75 -21.11
N GLY A 123 -16.67 0.09 -20.59
CA GLY A 123 -17.38 -0.92 -21.34
C GLY A 123 -18.79 -1.20 -20.85
N TRP A 124 -19.34 -2.32 -21.30
CA TRP A 124 -20.71 -2.75 -21.05
C TRP A 124 -20.70 -3.99 -20.17
N SER A 125 -21.74 -4.17 -19.34
CA SER A 125 -21.83 -5.22 -18.30
C SER A 125 -21.59 -6.66 -18.77
N GLY A 126 -21.59 -6.94 -20.07
CA GLY A 126 -21.51 -8.29 -20.63
C GLY A 126 -20.11 -8.93 -20.72
N ASP A 127 -19.03 -8.16 -20.87
CA ASP A 127 -17.80 -8.72 -21.50
C ASP A 127 -16.46 -8.54 -20.73
N LEU A 128 -16.41 -7.89 -19.56
CA LEU A 128 -15.14 -7.28 -19.11
C LEU A 128 -14.63 -7.65 -17.72
N ILE A 129 -15.43 -8.36 -16.92
CA ILE A 129 -14.96 -8.87 -15.61
C ILE A 129 -13.88 -9.97 -15.76
N PRO A 130 -13.94 -10.87 -16.77
CA PRO A 130 -12.92 -11.91 -16.95
C PRO A 130 -11.54 -11.38 -17.36
N GLY A 131 -11.45 -10.16 -17.93
CA GLY A 131 -10.21 -9.55 -18.41
C GLY A 131 -9.62 -8.47 -17.50
N LEU A 132 -10.28 -8.14 -16.39
CA LEU A 132 -9.85 -7.04 -15.51
C LEU A 132 -8.56 -7.41 -14.78
N THR A 133 -7.47 -6.69 -15.05
CA THR A 133 -6.23 -6.84 -14.27
C THR A 133 -6.28 -6.01 -13.00
N VAL A 134 -5.43 -6.32 -12.03
CA VAL A 134 -5.24 -5.48 -10.84
C VAL A 134 -4.90 -4.05 -11.28
N GLY A 135 -5.51 -3.05 -10.62
CA GLY A 135 -5.31 -1.63 -10.95
C GLY A 135 -6.20 -1.08 -12.06
N GLN A 136 -7.03 -1.92 -12.69
CA GLN A 136 -7.98 -1.47 -13.70
C GLN A 136 -9.36 -1.20 -13.09
N ILE A 137 -10.00 -0.13 -13.56
CA ILE A 137 -11.34 0.28 -13.15
C ILE A 137 -12.30 0.09 -14.31
N ILE A 138 -13.40 -0.63 -14.10
CA ILE A 138 -14.56 -0.63 -14.99
C ILE A 138 -15.49 0.48 -14.53
N PHE A 139 -15.80 1.40 -15.43
CA PHE A 139 -16.81 2.41 -15.22
C PHE A 139 -17.98 2.18 -16.17
N ASP A 140 -19.17 1.97 -15.61
CA ASP A 140 -20.40 1.84 -16.39
C ASP A 140 -21.45 2.87 -15.98
N SER A 141 -21.98 3.56 -16.99
CA SER A 141 -23.10 4.50 -16.88
C SER A 141 -24.40 3.77 -17.20
N GLY A 142 -25.32 3.75 -16.25
CA GLY A 142 -26.61 3.07 -16.39
C GLY A 142 -26.65 1.63 -15.89
N GLY A 143 -25.60 1.19 -15.19
CA GLY A 143 -25.56 -0.10 -14.51
C GLY A 143 -25.81 -0.03 -13.02
N TYR A 144 -25.78 -1.21 -12.40
CA TYR A 144 -25.83 -1.47 -10.97
C TYR A 144 -24.95 -2.67 -10.63
N CYS A 145 -24.53 -2.77 -9.37
CA CYS A 145 -23.80 -3.94 -8.89
C CYS A 145 -24.76 -5.10 -8.58
N ASP A 146 -24.38 -6.30 -8.98
CA ASP A 146 -25.02 -7.55 -8.58
C ASP A 146 -23.94 -8.55 -8.15
N GLY A 147 -23.77 -8.70 -6.84
CA GLY A 147 -22.59 -9.33 -6.25
C GLY A 147 -21.31 -8.58 -6.61
N ASP A 148 -20.30 -9.32 -7.06
CA ASP A 148 -19.00 -8.77 -7.44
C ASP A 148 -18.96 -8.25 -8.90
N GLY A 149 -20.10 -8.22 -9.59
CA GLY A 149 -20.19 -7.82 -10.99
C GLY A 149 -21.11 -6.64 -11.27
N ILE A 150 -20.96 -6.08 -12.48
CA ILE A 150 -21.82 -5.00 -12.99
C ILE A 150 -22.90 -5.61 -13.89
N LYS A 151 -24.13 -5.10 -13.79
CA LYS A 151 -25.24 -5.36 -14.70
C LYS A 151 -25.80 -4.06 -15.26
N ASP A 152 -26.13 -4.04 -16.55
CA ASP A 152 -26.75 -2.87 -17.19
C ASP A 152 -28.27 -2.88 -16.99
N TYR A 153 -28.85 -1.69 -16.86
CA TYR A 153 -30.28 -1.51 -17.07
C TYR A 153 -30.61 -1.53 -18.57
N PRO A 154 -31.74 -2.15 -18.98
CA PRO A 154 -32.17 -2.10 -20.38
C PRO A 154 -32.39 -0.64 -20.80
N PRO A 155 -32.13 -0.27 -22.07
CA PRO A 155 -32.08 1.13 -22.51
C PRO A 155 -33.40 1.91 -22.34
N THR A 156 -34.52 1.21 -22.17
CA THR A 156 -35.84 1.80 -21.91
C THR A 156 -36.08 2.12 -20.43
N ASN A 157 -35.22 1.65 -19.53
CA ASN A 157 -35.38 1.87 -18.10
C ASN A 157 -34.95 3.31 -17.75
N PRO A 158 -35.77 4.09 -17.02
CA PRO A 158 -35.38 5.43 -16.60
C PRO A 158 -34.10 5.44 -15.75
N LYS A 159 -33.78 4.33 -15.05
CA LYS A 159 -32.58 4.21 -14.24
C LYS A 159 -31.28 4.26 -15.07
N THR A 160 -31.30 3.86 -16.35
CA THR A 160 -30.12 3.86 -17.23
C THR A 160 -29.42 5.21 -17.34
N ASN A 161 -30.12 6.32 -17.12
CA ASN A 161 -29.53 7.66 -17.18
C ASN A 161 -29.11 8.23 -15.82
N THR A 162 -29.41 7.51 -14.74
CA THR A 162 -29.31 8.03 -13.36
C THR A 162 -28.44 7.16 -12.47
N THR A 163 -28.13 5.94 -12.88
CA THR A 163 -27.28 5.03 -12.12
C THR A 163 -25.89 4.94 -12.74
N THR A 164 -24.92 4.57 -11.93
CA THR A 164 -23.58 4.19 -12.37
C THR A 164 -23.09 3.06 -11.50
N ALA A 165 -22.30 2.17 -12.08
CA ALA A 165 -21.62 1.10 -11.39
C ALA A 165 -20.14 1.15 -11.72
N ILE A 166 -19.33 0.86 -10.70
CA ILE A 166 -17.88 0.85 -10.81
C ILE A 166 -17.39 -0.45 -10.22
N ALA A 167 -16.53 -1.16 -10.95
CA ALA A 167 -15.92 -2.39 -10.48
C ALA A 167 -14.41 -2.35 -10.65
N ILE A 168 -13.69 -2.86 -9.65
CA ILE A 168 -12.24 -2.89 -9.64
C ILE A 168 -11.76 -4.26 -9.18
N ARG A 169 -10.61 -4.72 -9.68
CA ARG A 169 -9.94 -5.91 -9.14
C ARG A 169 -8.94 -5.50 -8.08
N LEU A 170 -9.12 -6.04 -6.87
CA LEU A 170 -8.25 -5.83 -5.73
C LEU A 170 -7.01 -6.73 -5.81
N GLU A 171 -5.94 -6.38 -5.09
CA GLU A 171 -4.69 -7.15 -5.11
C GLU A 171 -4.82 -8.53 -4.46
N ASN A 172 -5.83 -8.70 -3.60
CA ASN A 172 -6.19 -9.98 -3.01
C ASN A 172 -6.87 -10.94 -4.01
N GLY A 173 -7.14 -10.51 -5.25
CA GLY A 173 -7.75 -11.29 -6.32
C GLY A 173 -9.28 -11.19 -6.41
N SER A 174 -9.95 -10.60 -5.41
CA SER A 174 -11.39 -10.34 -5.43
C SER A 174 -11.76 -9.13 -6.30
N VAL A 175 -12.99 -9.09 -6.77
CA VAL A 175 -13.55 -7.92 -7.46
C VAL A 175 -14.44 -7.16 -6.48
N TYR A 176 -14.27 -5.85 -6.43
CA TYR A 176 -15.11 -4.97 -5.63
C TYR A 176 -15.97 -4.15 -6.58
N CYS A 177 -17.30 -4.26 -6.42
CA CYS A 177 -18.28 -3.46 -7.15
C CYS A 177 -18.98 -2.49 -6.20
N ALA A 178 -19.14 -1.24 -6.63
CA ALA A 178 -20.03 -0.30 -5.97
C ALA A 178 -20.85 0.50 -6.98
N SER A 179 -22.12 0.74 -6.65
CA SER A 179 -23.07 1.51 -7.45
C SER A 179 -23.86 2.48 -6.57
N ASN A 180 -24.32 3.57 -7.18
CA ASN A 180 -25.22 4.52 -6.50
C ASN A 180 -26.69 4.06 -6.47
N ASP A 181 -26.97 2.90 -7.04
CA ASP A 181 -28.21 2.15 -6.85
C ASP A 181 -27.90 0.98 -5.91
N GLN A 182 -28.43 1.06 -4.68
CA GLN A 182 -28.27 0.04 -3.64
C GLN A 182 -29.45 -0.93 -3.78
N ARG A 183 -29.19 -2.20 -4.10
CA ARG A 183 -30.21 -3.23 -4.30
C ARG A 183 -30.12 -4.32 -3.23
#